data_AF-A0A4R4ZY32-F1
#
_entry.id   AF-A0A4R4ZY32-F1
#
_cell.length_a   1.000
_cell.length_b   1.000
_cell.length_c   1.000
_cell.angle_alpha   90.00
_cell.angle_beta   90.00
_cell.angle_gamma   90.00
#
_symmetry.space_group_name_H-M   'P 1'
#
loop_
_entity.id
_entity.type
_entity.pdbx_description
1 polymer ?
#
loop_
_entity_poly.entity_id
_entity_poly.type
_entity_poly.pdbx_seq_one_letter_code
_entity_poly.pdbx_strand_id
1 'polypeptide(L)'
;MHTNKRQTSQPTVDSASARPAQAPPAAPPLDSIRGPGDLDGLDLTQLEGLAGQIREFLIDKVCATGGHLGVNLGVVELTIALHRVFDSPRDVVLFDTGHQAYVHKILTGRQGGFDSLRQSGGLSGYPTRSESPHDWIENSHASTALSYADGIVKALHLNHQLDDGAGGEPGW
;
A
#
# COMPACT_ATOMS: atom_id res chain seq x y z
N MET A 1 -45.34 71.16 3.61
CA MET A 1 -44.43 70.03 3.27
C MET A 1 -43.05 70.39 3.76
N HIS A 2 -42.52 69.67 4.75
CA HIS A 2 -41.08 69.37 4.97
C HIS A 2 -40.92 68.78 6.39
N THR A 3 -40.82 67.45 6.47
CA THR A 3 -40.29 66.78 7.67
C THR A 3 -39.22 65.76 7.25
N ASN A 4 -38.03 66.07 7.78
CA ASN A 4 -36.79 65.32 7.99
C ASN A 4 -36.85 63.78 7.84
N LYS A 5 -35.98 63.21 6.98
CA LYS A 5 -35.63 61.78 6.99
C LYS A 5 -34.21 61.60 7.54
N ARG A 6 -34.11 60.90 8.67
CA ARG A 6 -32.85 60.42 9.25
C ARG A 6 -32.18 59.43 8.29
N GLN A 7 -30.90 59.61 8.03
CA GLN A 7 -30.05 58.68 7.29
C GLN A 7 -29.32 57.79 8.30
N THR A 8 -29.62 56.50 8.30
CA THR A 8 -28.95 55.47 9.09
C THR A 8 -27.73 54.96 8.34
N SER A 9 -26.54 55.12 8.92
CA SER A 9 -25.27 54.58 8.43
C SER A 9 -25.24 53.05 8.60
N GLN A 10 -24.93 52.30 7.54
CA GLN A 10 -24.66 50.87 7.61
C GLN A 10 -23.22 50.60 8.06
N PRO A 11 -22.96 49.54 8.84
CA PRO A 11 -21.60 49.16 9.24
C PRO A 11 -20.88 48.46 8.08
N THR A 12 -19.63 48.84 7.83
CA THR A 12 -18.74 48.17 6.87
C THR A 12 -18.34 46.80 7.42
N VAL A 13 -18.75 45.72 6.77
CA VAL A 13 -18.21 44.38 7.01
C VAL A 13 -16.80 44.30 6.45
N ASP A 14 -15.83 44.11 7.33
CA ASP A 14 -14.43 43.89 6.98
C ASP A 14 -14.32 42.53 6.26
N SER A 15 -14.00 42.57 4.96
CA SER A 15 -13.82 41.39 4.13
C SER A 15 -12.48 40.73 4.48
N ALA A 16 -12.48 39.88 5.50
CA ALA A 16 -11.36 38.99 5.75
C ALA A 16 -11.15 38.09 4.53
N SER A 17 -10.15 38.42 3.73
CA SER A 17 -9.69 37.62 2.60
C SER A 17 -9.25 36.25 3.13
N ALA A 18 -10.10 35.23 2.93
CA ALA A 18 -9.71 33.86 3.18
C ALA A 18 -8.59 33.50 2.19
N ARG A 19 -7.41 33.14 2.73
CA ARG A 19 -6.31 32.62 1.91
C ARG A 19 -6.83 31.42 1.10
N PRO A 20 -6.54 31.35 -0.21
CA PRO A 20 -6.93 30.19 -1.01
C PRO A 20 -6.30 28.93 -0.40
N ALA A 21 -7.12 27.90 -0.23
CA ALA A 21 -6.66 26.60 0.24
C ALA A 21 -5.55 26.11 -0.71
N GLN A 22 -4.39 25.77 -0.13
CA GLN A 22 -3.26 25.23 -0.89
C GLN A 22 -3.70 23.92 -1.55
N ALA A 23 -3.39 23.74 -2.83
CA ALA A 23 -3.72 22.51 -3.55
C ALA A 23 -3.14 21.29 -2.78
N PRO A 24 -3.87 20.16 -2.73
CA PRO A 24 -3.39 18.98 -2.02
C PRO A 24 -2.02 18.55 -2.57
N PRO A 25 -1.14 18.01 -1.72
CA PRO A 25 0.18 17.59 -2.14
C PRO A 25 0.08 16.46 -3.18
N ALA A 26 0.92 16.53 -4.22
CA ALA A 26 0.99 15.48 -5.21
C ALA A 26 1.52 14.17 -4.59
N ALA A 27 1.11 13.03 -5.14
CA ALA A 27 1.66 11.73 -4.78
C ALA A 27 3.18 11.70 -5.04
N PRO A 28 3.96 10.99 -4.21
CA PRO A 28 5.36 10.78 -4.48
C PRO A 28 5.54 9.96 -5.78
N PRO A 29 6.65 10.14 -6.50
CA PRO A 29 7.01 9.27 -7.61
C PRO A 29 7.11 7.80 -7.18
N LEU A 30 6.59 6.86 -7.98
CA LEU A 30 6.64 5.44 -7.65
C LEU A 30 8.06 4.91 -7.39
N ASP A 31 9.05 5.40 -8.12
CA ASP A 31 10.46 5.03 -7.97
C ASP A 31 11.09 5.48 -6.64
N SER A 32 10.44 6.39 -5.92
CA SER A 32 10.84 6.76 -4.56
C SER A 32 10.37 5.77 -3.49
N ILE A 33 9.41 4.88 -3.81
CA ILE A 33 8.95 3.83 -2.89
C ILE A 33 9.96 2.68 -2.91
N ARG A 34 10.76 2.56 -1.85
CA ARG A 34 11.80 1.52 -1.67
C ARG A 34 11.37 0.44 -0.68
N GLY A 35 10.36 0.70 0.15
CA GLY A 35 9.77 -0.30 1.05
C GLY A 35 8.43 0.16 1.66
N PRO A 36 7.81 -0.70 2.51
CA PRO A 36 6.51 -0.42 3.11
C PRO A 36 6.49 0.87 3.94
N GLY A 37 7.55 1.17 4.68
CA GLY A 37 7.64 2.37 5.53
C GLY A 37 7.56 3.70 4.78
N ASP A 38 7.81 3.72 3.46
CA ASP A 38 7.64 4.93 2.64
C ASP A 38 6.15 5.31 2.47
N LEU A 39 5.22 4.43 2.86
CA LEU A 39 3.78 4.65 2.78
C LEU A 39 3.20 5.38 4.02
N ASP A 40 3.88 5.34 5.16
CA ASP A 40 3.35 5.80 6.45
C ASP A 40 3.01 7.29 6.47
N GLY A 41 3.85 8.09 5.81
CA GLY A 41 3.72 9.54 5.75
C GLY A 41 2.75 10.07 4.70
N LEU A 42 2.18 9.20 3.87
CA LEU A 42 1.32 9.62 2.76
C LEU A 42 -0.11 9.89 3.23
N ASP A 43 -0.74 10.95 2.73
CA ASP A 43 -2.17 11.15 2.92
C ASP A 43 -3.01 10.35 1.90
N LEU A 44 -4.34 10.36 2.06
CA LEU A 44 -5.24 9.61 1.18
C LEU A 44 -5.11 10.02 -0.29
N THR A 45 -4.98 11.31 -0.59
CA THR A 45 -4.84 11.81 -1.96
C THR A 45 -3.52 11.37 -2.59
N GLN A 46 -2.44 11.36 -1.80
CA GLN A 46 -1.15 10.83 -2.23
C GLN A 46 -1.20 9.32 -2.48
N LEU A 47 -1.93 8.56 -1.65
CA LEU A 47 -2.12 7.12 -1.83
C LEU A 47 -2.95 6.81 -3.08
N GLU A 48 -4.00 7.59 -3.37
CA GLU A 48 -4.77 7.47 -4.60
C GLU A 48 -3.89 7.71 -5.84
N GLY A 49 -3.05 8.76 -5.80
CA GLY A 49 -2.11 9.03 -6.88
C GLY A 49 -1.03 7.96 -7.03
N LEU A 50 -0.53 7.40 -5.92
CA LEU A 50 0.40 6.27 -5.95
C LEU A 50 -0.26 5.02 -6.55
N ALA A 51 -1.51 4.73 -6.19
CA ALA A 51 -2.26 3.62 -6.77
C ALA A 51 -2.47 3.79 -8.28
N GLY A 52 -2.67 5.02 -8.76
CA GLY A 52 -2.67 5.35 -10.20
C GLY A 52 -1.35 4.98 -10.88
N GLN A 53 -0.23 5.46 -10.32
CA GLN A 53 1.11 5.16 -10.85
C GLN A 53 1.43 3.66 -10.88
N ILE A 54 1.03 2.92 -9.84
CA ILE A 54 1.21 1.45 -9.79
C ILE A 54 0.42 0.77 -10.91
N ARG A 55 -0.82 1.18 -11.18
CA ARG A 55 -1.61 0.61 -12.29
C ARG A 55 -0.95 0.87 -13.63
N GLU A 56 -0.51 2.10 -13.88
CA GLU A 56 0.19 2.46 -15.12
C GLU A 56 1.46 1.63 -15.29
N PHE A 57 2.26 1.51 -14.22
CA PHE A 57 3.46 0.66 -14.22
C PHE A 57 3.15 -0.80 -14.51
N LEU A 58 2.12 -1.38 -13.86
CA LEU A 58 1.71 -2.76 -14.11
C LEU A 58 1.24 -2.97 -15.55
N ILE A 59 0.46 -2.04 -16.10
CA ILE A 59 0.00 -2.10 -17.49
C ILE A 59 1.21 -2.08 -18.44
N ASP A 60 2.15 -1.16 -18.24
CA ASP A 60 3.35 -1.05 -19.09
C ASP A 60 4.20 -2.31 -19.02
N LYS A 61 4.62 -2.72 -17.82
CA LYS A 61 5.58 -3.81 -17.64
C LYS A 61 4.98 -5.19 -17.89
N VAL A 62 3.79 -5.47 -17.34
CA VAL A 62 3.21 -6.82 -17.40
C VAL A 62 2.58 -7.10 -18.77
N CYS A 63 2.09 -6.09 -19.49
CA CYS A 63 1.68 -6.30 -20.89
C CYS A 63 2.88 -6.65 -21.79
N ALA A 64 4.05 -6.06 -21.54
CA ALA A 64 5.25 -6.32 -22.33
C ALA A 64 5.85 -7.71 -22.05
N THR A 65 5.93 -8.15 -20.79
CA THR A 65 6.54 -9.43 -20.40
C THR A 65 5.55 -10.60 -20.35
N GLY A 66 4.25 -10.30 -20.30
CA GLY A 66 3.20 -11.26 -19.96
C GLY A 66 3.16 -11.57 -18.45
N GLY A 67 2.02 -12.04 -17.95
CA GLY A 67 1.83 -12.34 -16.53
C GLY A 67 0.40 -12.12 -16.05
N HIS A 68 0.22 -12.09 -14.74
CA HIS A 68 -1.09 -12.06 -14.10
C HIS A 68 -1.64 -10.63 -13.93
N LEU A 69 -1.81 -9.89 -15.02
CA LEU A 69 -2.17 -8.46 -14.95
C LEU A 69 -3.48 -8.20 -14.20
N GLY A 70 -4.57 -8.88 -14.59
CA GLY A 70 -5.92 -8.57 -14.09
C GLY A 70 -6.06 -8.70 -12.57
N VAL A 71 -5.51 -9.76 -11.97
CA VAL A 71 -5.56 -9.96 -10.52
C VAL A 71 -4.73 -8.93 -9.76
N ASN A 72 -3.63 -8.45 -10.34
CA ASN A 72 -2.78 -7.43 -9.72
C ASN A 72 -3.40 -6.04 -9.78
N LEU A 73 -4.10 -5.69 -10.87
CA LEU A 73 -4.89 -4.45 -10.94
C LEU A 73 -6.03 -4.44 -9.91
N GLY A 74 -6.59 -5.60 -9.58
CA GLY A 74 -7.69 -5.74 -8.61
C GLY A 74 -7.27 -5.62 -7.14
N VAL A 75 -5.98 -5.66 -6.81
CA VAL A 75 -5.49 -5.67 -5.42
C VAL A 75 -4.56 -4.50 -5.08
N VAL A 76 -4.48 -3.47 -5.92
CA VAL A 76 -3.58 -2.32 -5.72
C VAL A 76 -3.83 -1.65 -4.36
N GLU A 77 -5.04 -1.15 -4.14
CA GLU A 77 -5.40 -0.47 -2.89
C GLU A 77 -5.32 -1.41 -1.68
N LEU A 78 -5.77 -2.65 -1.84
CA LEU A 78 -5.70 -3.65 -0.77
C LEU A 78 -4.25 -3.85 -0.33
N THR A 79 -3.32 -3.98 -1.28
CA THR A 79 -1.92 -4.24 -0.97
C THR A 79 -1.23 -3.01 -0.37
N ILE A 80 -1.57 -1.81 -0.83
CA ILE A 80 -1.15 -0.54 -0.20
C ILE A 80 -1.65 -0.49 1.25
N ALA A 81 -2.92 -0.79 1.48
CA ALA A 81 -3.52 -0.76 2.81
C ALA A 81 -2.88 -1.78 3.75
N LEU A 82 -2.62 -3.01 3.28
CA LEU A 82 -1.92 -4.03 4.05
C LEU A 82 -0.54 -3.53 4.50
N HIS A 83 0.25 -2.97 3.59
CA HIS A 83 1.61 -2.47 3.90
C HIS A 83 1.64 -1.16 4.70
N ARG A 84 0.51 -0.44 4.82
CA ARG A 84 0.37 0.70 5.74
C ARG A 84 -0.04 0.30 7.15
N VAL A 85 -0.77 -0.80 7.27
CA VAL A 85 -1.34 -1.24 8.55
C VAL A 85 -0.41 -2.22 9.25
N PHE A 86 0.27 -3.07 8.48
CA PHE A 86 1.17 -4.10 8.98
C PHE A 86 2.63 -3.77 8.67
N ASP A 87 3.50 -3.98 9.63
CA ASP A 87 4.95 -3.73 9.53
C ASP A 87 5.66 -4.94 8.89
N SER A 88 5.49 -5.13 7.58
CA SER A 88 6.20 -6.20 6.86
C SER A 88 7.71 -5.88 6.80
N PRO A 89 8.62 -6.84 7.08
CA PRO A 89 8.39 -8.28 7.21
C PRO A 89 8.20 -8.79 8.65
N ARG A 90 8.20 -7.90 9.66
CA ARG A 90 7.94 -8.25 11.07
C ARG A 90 6.55 -8.87 11.19
N ASP A 91 5.55 -8.21 10.63
CA ASP A 91 4.21 -8.76 10.46
C ASP A 91 4.16 -9.65 9.20
N VAL A 92 3.61 -10.85 9.38
CA VAL A 92 3.55 -11.85 8.33
C VAL A 92 2.38 -11.56 7.39
N VAL A 93 2.68 -11.22 6.15
CA VAL A 93 1.68 -11.01 5.07
C VAL A 93 1.76 -12.17 4.08
N LEU A 94 0.66 -12.90 3.91
CA LEU A 94 0.59 -14.08 3.06
C LEU A 94 -0.35 -13.85 1.87
N PHE A 95 0.13 -14.13 0.66
CA PHE A 95 -0.69 -14.13 -0.56
C PHE A 95 -0.93 -15.56 -1.02
N ASP A 96 -2.17 -16.05 -0.95
CA ASP A 96 -2.50 -17.41 -1.42
C ASP A 96 -2.41 -17.51 -2.94
N THR A 97 -1.90 -18.62 -3.49
CA THR A 97 -1.49 -18.77 -4.90
C THR A 97 -0.39 -17.81 -5.37
N GLY A 98 -0.20 -16.64 -4.75
CA GLY A 98 0.92 -15.72 -4.98
C GLY A 98 0.86 -14.87 -6.26
N HIS A 99 0.11 -15.27 -7.29
CA HIS A 99 0.05 -14.57 -8.57
C HIS A 99 -0.45 -13.10 -8.52
N GLN A 100 -1.11 -12.70 -7.43
CA GLN A 100 -1.59 -11.34 -7.14
C GLN A 100 -0.60 -10.50 -6.32
N ALA A 101 0.67 -10.92 -6.22
CA ALA A 101 1.66 -10.27 -5.37
C ALA A 101 2.60 -9.27 -6.11
N TYR A 102 2.29 -8.83 -7.33
CA TYR A 102 3.17 -7.86 -8.04
C TYR A 102 3.17 -6.51 -7.34
N VAL A 103 2.02 -6.04 -6.88
CA VAL A 103 1.95 -4.80 -6.08
C VAL A 103 2.78 -4.94 -4.80
N HIS A 104 2.71 -6.12 -4.16
CA HIS A 104 3.54 -6.42 -2.99
C HIS A 104 5.03 -6.36 -3.34
N LYS A 105 5.47 -6.94 -4.46
CA LYS A 105 6.86 -6.86 -4.93
C LYS A 105 7.30 -5.42 -5.20
N ILE A 106 6.45 -4.60 -5.82
CA ILE A 106 6.72 -3.17 -6.06
C ILE A 106 6.94 -2.44 -4.74
N LEU A 107 6.01 -2.57 -3.78
CA LEU A 107 6.04 -1.88 -2.48
C LEU A 107 7.11 -2.41 -1.52
N THR A 108 7.82 -3.47 -1.89
CA THR A 108 8.91 -4.06 -1.10
C THR A 108 10.24 -4.02 -1.87
N GLY A 109 10.41 -2.96 -2.67
CA GLY A 109 11.70 -2.58 -3.25
C GLY A 109 12.09 -3.29 -4.55
N ARG A 110 11.20 -4.10 -5.15
CA ARG A 110 11.54 -4.96 -6.31
C ARG A 110 11.00 -4.43 -7.64
N GLN A 111 10.60 -3.16 -7.70
CA GLN A 111 10.14 -2.51 -8.93
C GLN A 111 11.12 -2.68 -10.11
N GLY A 112 12.43 -2.56 -9.86
CA GLY A 112 13.46 -2.66 -10.90
C GLY A 112 13.59 -4.04 -11.56
N GLY A 113 13.02 -5.09 -10.97
CA GLY A 113 13.08 -6.46 -11.52
C GLY A 113 12.05 -6.74 -12.62
N PHE A 114 11.06 -5.87 -12.82
CA PHE A 114 9.89 -6.16 -13.65
C PHE A 114 10.20 -6.31 -15.15
N ASP A 115 11.28 -5.73 -15.66
CA ASP A 115 11.70 -5.93 -17.05
C ASP A 115 12.09 -7.40 -17.34
N SER A 116 12.43 -8.16 -16.30
CA SER A 116 12.78 -9.58 -16.34
C SER A 116 11.71 -10.49 -15.72
N LEU A 117 10.51 -9.97 -15.50
CA LEU A 117 9.43 -10.70 -14.83
C LEU A 117 9.11 -12.02 -15.55
N ARG A 118 9.09 -13.12 -14.79
CA ARG A 118 8.87 -14.51 -15.21
C ARG A 118 9.89 -15.06 -16.21
N GLN A 119 11.01 -14.37 -16.39
CA GLN A 119 12.12 -14.86 -17.20
C GLN A 119 13.09 -15.68 -16.34
N SER A 120 13.82 -16.60 -16.99
CA SER A 120 14.83 -17.41 -16.29
C SER A 120 15.90 -16.50 -15.68
N GLY A 121 16.13 -16.63 -14.36
CA GLY A 121 17.06 -15.78 -13.62
C GLY A 121 16.58 -14.35 -13.37
N GLY A 122 15.34 -14.02 -13.78
CA GLY A 122 14.68 -12.75 -13.51
C GLY A 122 13.73 -12.83 -12.33
N LEU A 123 12.90 -11.79 -12.17
CA LEU A 123 11.92 -11.70 -11.08
C LEU A 123 10.83 -12.77 -11.23
N SER A 124 10.57 -13.53 -10.17
CA SER A 124 9.55 -14.57 -10.10
C SER A 124 8.14 -13.99 -10.29
N GLY A 125 7.28 -14.80 -10.92
CA GLY A 125 5.85 -14.51 -11.03
C GLY A 125 5.07 -14.71 -9.73
N TYR A 126 5.72 -15.20 -8.68
CA TYR A 126 5.16 -15.56 -7.38
C TYR A 126 6.07 -15.04 -6.26
N PRO A 127 5.58 -14.88 -5.02
CA PRO A 127 6.43 -14.66 -3.86
C PRO A 127 7.48 -15.76 -3.73
N THR A 128 8.70 -15.40 -3.37
CA THR A 128 9.84 -16.31 -3.22
C THR A 128 10.76 -15.78 -2.12
N ARG A 129 11.07 -16.61 -1.11
CA ARG A 129 11.91 -16.25 0.04
C ARG A 129 13.31 -15.81 -0.38
N SER A 130 13.84 -16.43 -1.44
CA SER A 130 15.15 -16.05 -1.99
C SER A 130 15.16 -14.65 -2.62
N GLU A 131 14.00 -14.09 -2.98
CA GLU A 131 13.89 -12.75 -3.56
C GLU A 131 13.66 -11.66 -2.52
N SER A 132 13.06 -11.99 -1.36
CA SER A 132 12.71 -10.98 -0.38
C SER A 132 12.38 -11.56 1.00
N PRO A 133 12.76 -10.86 2.10
CA PRO A 133 12.31 -11.22 3.45
C PRO A 133 10.79 -11.03 3.63
N HIS A 134 10.13 -10.24 2.79
CA HIS A 134 8.69 -10.02 2.82
C HIS A 134 7.88 -11.20 2.27
N ASP A 135 8.51 -12.08 1.49
CA ASP A 135 7.87 -13.23 0.86
C ASP A 135 7.94 -14.46 1.77
N TRP A 136 6.97 -14.63 2.67
CA TRP A 136 7.04 -15.70 3.67
C TRP A 136 6.83 -17.12 3.13
N ILE A 137 6.06 -17.24 2.04
CA ILE A 137 5.65 -18.51 1.43
C ILE A 137 5.94 -18.51 -0.06
N GLU A 138 6.24 -19.70 -0.59
CA GLU A 138 6.49 -19.93 -2.01
C GLU A 138 5.44 -20.91 -2.55
N ASN A 139 4.26 -20.41 -2.89
CA ASN A 139 3.17 -21.23 -3.40
C ASN A 139 2.68 -20.71 -4.76
N SER A 140 2.53 -21.64 -5.71
CA SER A 140 1.80 -21.41 -6.96
C SER A 140 0.45 -22.12 -6.99
N HIS A 141 0.20 -23.02 -6.03
CA HIS A 141 -1.06 -23.74 -5.87
C HIS A 141 -1.94 -23.02 -4.83
N ALA A 142 -3.23 -22.95 -5.15
CA ALA A 142 -4.22 -22.33 -4.29
C ALA A 142 -4.46 -23.11 -2.99
N SER A 143 -5.06 -22.43 -2.02
CA SER A 143 -5.59 -22.97 -0.76
C SER A 143 -4.54 -23.46 0.23
N THR A 144 -3.30 -22.97 0.13
CA THR A 144 -2.20 -23.38 1.02
C THR A 144 -1.88 -22.34 2.08
N ALA A 145 -2.25 -21.07 1.88
CA ALA A 145 -1.88 -19.98 2.80
C ALA A 145 -2.39 -20.17 4.24
N LEU A 146 -3.58 -20.77 4.44
CA LEU A 146 -4.10 -21.00 5.79
C LEU A 146 -3.30 -22.05 6.57
N SER A 147 -2.88 -23.14 5.91
CA SER A 147 -2.00 -24.14 6.53
C SER A 147 -0.63 -23.56 6.84
N TYR A 148 -0.10 -22.70 5.97
CA TYR A 148 1.12 -21.95 6.26
C TYR A 148 0.94 -21.01 7.46
N ALA A 149 -0.16 -20.24 7.51
CA ALA A 149 -0.45 -19.33 8.61
C ALA A 149 -0.47 -20.07 9.96
N ASP A 150 -1.19 -21.21 10.04
CA ASP A 150 -1.24 -22.05 11.25
C ASP A 150 0.16 -22.53 11.68
N GLY A 151 0.97 -23.04 10.74
CA GLY A 151 2.33 -23.47 11.03
C GLY A 151 3.25 -22.33 11.47
N ILE A 152 3.16 -21.17 10.81
CA ILE A 152 3.95 -19.98 11.14
C ILE A 152 3.61 -19.47 12.54
N VAL A 153 2.32 -19.31 12.85
CA VAL A 153 1.88 -18.82 14.18
C VAL A 153 2.38 -19.75 15.29
N LYS A 154 2.26 -21.09 15.11
CA LYS A 154 2.79 -22.07 16.07
C LYS A 154 4.30 -21.95 16.25
N ALA A 155 5.06 -21.77 15.16
CA ALA A 155 6.50 -21.59 15.23
C ALA A 155 6.89 -20.30 15.94
N LEU A 156 6.23 -19.18 15.65
CA LEU A 156 6.46 -17.90 16.32
C LEU A 156 6.17 -17.99 17.82
N HIS A 157 5.07 -18.66 18.20
CA HIS A 157 4.72 -18.89 19.60
C HIS A 157 5.79 -19.69 20.34
N LEU A 158 6.23 -20.82 19.77
CA LEU A 158 7.27 -21.67 20.37
C LEU A 158 8.63 -20.97 20.48
N ASN A 159 8.88 -19.98 19.63
CA ASN A 159 10.09 -19.16 19.65
C ASN A 159 9.96 -17.89 20.51
N HIS A 160 8.85 -17.70 21.23
CA HIS A 160 8.55 -16.50 22.02
C HIS A 160 8.55 -15.19 21.20
N GLN A 161 8.22 -15.28 19.91
CA GLN A 161 8.19 -14.14 18.99
C GLN A 161 6.80 -13.49 18.88
N LEU A 162 5.81 -14.03 19.60
CA LEU A 162 4.48 -13.43 19.74
C LEU A 162 4.31 -12.70 21.09
N ASP A 163 5.26 -12.87 22.02
CA ASP A 163 5.08 -12.49 23.43
C ASP A 163 5.47 -11.01 23.72
N ASP A 164 5.90 -10.25 22.71
CA ASP A 164 6.47 -8.91 22.87
C ASP A 164 5.43 -7.77 23.07
N GLY A 165 4.26 -8.02 23.66
CA GLY A 165 3.27 -6.94 23.82
C GLY A 165 2.08 -7.12 24.76
N ALA A 166 1.78 -8.31 25.27
CA ALA A 166 0.74 -8.46 26.29
C ALA A 166 0.92 -9.74 27.10
N GLY A 167 1.33 -9.60 28.36
CA GLY A 167 1.08 -10.59 29.39
C GLY A 167 -0.41 -10.68 29.76
N GLY A 168 -1.28 -10.78 28.75
CA GLY A 168 -2.72 -10.94 28.90
C GLY A 168 -3.15 -12.17 28.14
N GLU A 169 -3.92 -13.03 28.81
CA GLU A 169 -4.57 -14.23 28.30
C GLU A 169 -5.05 -14.09 26.83
N PRO A 170 -5.03 -15.17 26.04
CA PRO A 170 -5.60 -15.15 24.69
C PRO A 170 -7.10 -14.85 24.76
N GLY A 171 -7.44 -13.60 24.45
CA GLY A 171 -8.82 -13.16 24.25
C GLY A 171 -9.31 -13.63 22.88
N TRP A 172 -9.85 -14.84 22.85
CA TRP A 172 -10.91 -15.23 21.92
C TRP A 172 -12.13 -15.69 22.71
#